data_AF-A0A7C4T1L4-F1
#
_entry.id   AF-A0A7C4T1L4-F1
#
_cell.length_a   1.000
_cell.length_b   1.000
_cell.length_c   1.000
_cell.angle_alpha   90.00
_cell.angle_beta   90.00
_cell.angle_gamma   90.00
#
_symmetry.space_group_name_H-M   'P 1'
#
loop_
_entity.id
_entity.type
_entity.pdbx_description
1 polymer ?
#
loop_
_entity_poly.entity_id
_entity_poly.type
_entity_poly.pdbx_seq_one_letter_code
_entity_poly.pdbx_strand_id
1 'polypeptide(L)'
;MSAKIINSNKGLLIQGYFAFLILFTFSILFYKERILFFDTVFQFFKILNFEKFNIEAGRYSVFISQIPLLLGIKMNLPIETCMYIFSVSFVVLYFLIFLLIAKTLKNTAVGLAFILIMISNIDQCFFYLTTETHQALAYSVLLFALRFYDFKNRVVEFILLTVLIVLSFFAHPVAFFCILFVLAYYFVEKNDYKNILNYVYILFTI
;
A
#
# COMPACT_ATOMS: atom_id res chain seq x y z
N MET A 1 -3.82 9.45 -26.06
CA MET A 1 -3.88 8.07 -26.59
C MET A 1 -4.79 7.33 -25.64
N SER A 2 -6.09 7.25 -25.92
CA SER A 2 -7.11 6.76 -24.96
C SER A 2 -6.59 5.52 -24.23
N ALA A 3 -6.23 5.68 -22.96
CA ALA A 3 -5.99 4.58 -22.06
C ALA A 3 -7.30 3.80 -21.95
N LYS A 4 -7.55 2.93 -22.95
CA LYS A 4 -8.39 1.75 -22.82
C LYS A 4 -7.72 0.94 -21.73
N ILE A 5 -8.10 1.25 -20.48
CA ILE A 5 -7.76 0.50 -19.29
C ILE A 5 -8.00 -0.96 -19.67
N ILE A 6 -6.91 -1.71 -19.80
CA ILE A 6 -6.91 -3.04 -20.38
C ILE A 6 -7.87 -3.87 -19.54
N ASN A 7 -8.95 -4.34 -20.19
CA ASN A 7 -9.95 -5.22 -19.61
C ASN A 7 -9.26 -6.33 -18.80
N SER A 8 -9.86 -6.69 -17.67
CA SER A 8 -9.40 -7.74 -16.76
C SER A 8 -8.78 -8.93 -17.50
N ASN A 9 -7.44 -8.98 -17.53
CA ASN A 9 -6.69 -10.05 -18.17
C ASN A 9 -6.42 -11.15 -17.15
N LYS A 10 -7.00 -12.34 -17.37
CA LYS A 10 -6.84 -13.51 -16.49
C LYS A 10 -5.37 -13.91 -16.32
N GLY A 11 -4.54 -13.79 -17.36
CA GLY A 11 -3.11 -14.11 -17.28
C GLY A 11 -2.38 -13.20 -16.29
N LEU A 12 -2.65 -11.89 -16.35
CA LEU A 12 -2.06 -10.92 -15.42
C LEU A 12 -2.50 -11.15 -13.97
N LEU A 13 -3.77 -11.56 -13.76
CA LEU A 13 -4.26 -11.93 -12.44
C LEU A 13 -3.51 -13.14 -11.88
N ILE A 14 -3.30 -14.18 -12.70
CA ILE A 14 -2.59 -15.39 -12.28
C ILE A 14 -1.14 -15.07 -11.89
N GLN A 15 -0.45 -14.24 -12.69
CA GLN A 15 0.90 -13.76 -12.36
C GLN A 15 0.92 -13.05 -11.00
N GLY A 16 -0.10 -12.24 -10.71
CA GLY A 16 -0.21 -11.58 -9.42
C GLY A 16 -0.43 -12.51 -8.24
N TYR A 17 -1.33 -13.48 -8.36
CA TYR A 17 -1.50 -14.50 -7.32
C TYR A 17 -0.21 -15.28 -7.08
N PHE A 18 0.49 -15.65 -8.16
CA PHE A 18 1.74 -16.38 -8.06
C PHE A 18 2.83 -15.56 -7.38
N ALA A 19 2.98 -14.28 -7.74
CA ALA A 19 3.94 -13.38 -7.09
C ALA A 19 3.64 -13.21 -5.59
N PHE A 20 2.38 -12.98 -5.22
CA PHE A 20 2.01 -12.87 -3.81
C PHE A 20 2.15 -14.19 -3.06
N LEU A 21 1.89 -15.34 -3.69
CA LEU A 21 2.14 -16.65 -3.08
C LEU A 21 3.62 -16.83 -2.71
N ILE A 22 4.53 -16.40 -3.59
CA ILE A 22 5.97 -16.41 -3.30
C ILE A 22 6.29 -15.47 -2.14
N LEU A 23 5.79 -14.22 -2.18
CA LEU A 23 6.01 -13.25 -1.10
C LEU A 23 5.47 -13.73 0.24
N PHE A 24 4.29 -14.37 0.26
CA PHE A 24 3.72 -14.99 1.46
C PHE A 24 4.61 -16.10 1.98
N THR A 25 5.02 -17.01 1.10
CA THR A 25 5.93 -18.11 1.46
C THR A 25 7.22 -17.55 2.07
N PHE A 26 7.84 -16.56 1.43
CA PHE A 26 9.05 -15.93 1.94
C PHE A 26 8.81 -15.19 3.25
N SER A 27 7.64 -14.57 3.46
CA SER A 27 7.36 -13.85 4.70
C SER A 27 7.24 -14.78 5.91
N ILE A 28 6.85 -16.04 5.66
CA ILE A 28 6.81 -17.10 6.67
C ILE A 28 8.20 -17.70 6.84
N LEU A 29 8.91 -18.05 5.77
CA LEU A 29 10.23 -18.67 5.86
C LEU A 29 11.27 -17.74 6.50
N PHE A 30 11.25 -16.46 6.14
CA PHE A 30 12.21 -15.45 6.59
C PHE A 30 11.63 -14.50 7.65
N TYR A 31 10.68 -14.98 8.45
CA TYR A 31 10.00 -14.12 9.43
C TYR A 31 10.97 -13.58 10.49
N LYS A 32 11.98 -14.36 10.92
CA LYS A 32 12.97 -13.91 11.90
C LYS A 32 13.84 -12.81 11.34
N GLU A 33 14.36 -13.01 10.13
CA GLU A 33 15.16 -12.05 9.40
C GLU A 33 14.37 -10.77 9.17
N ARG A 34 13.09 -10.85 8.84
CA ARG A 34 12.24 -9.65 8.66
C ARG A 34 11.98 -8.88 9.96
N ILE A 35 11.72 -9.58 11.06
CA ILE A 35 11.38 -8.92 12.34
C ILE A 35 12.61 -8.43 13.09
N LEU A 36 13.73 -9.17 13.04
CA LEU A 36 14.95 -8.86 13.79
C LEU A 36 15.89 -7.89 13.05
N PHE A 37 15.46 -7.35 11.91
CA PHE A 37 16.29 -6.50 11.05
C PHE A 37 16.02 -5.01 11.26
N PHE A 38 17.11 -4.26 11.46
CA PHE A 38 17.15 -2.80 11.68
C PHE A 38 16.04 -2.31 12.63
N ASP A 39 15.28 -1.29 12.22
CA ASP A 39 14.30 -0.61 13.08
C ASP A 39 13.10 -1.49 13.41
N THR A 40 12.82 -2.53 12.60
CA THR A 40 11.66 -3.41 12.80
C THR A 40 11.72 -4.08 14.17
N VAL A 41 12.92 -4.46 14.65
CA VAL A 41 13.08 -5.13 15.95
C VAL A 41 12.69 -4.18 17.09
N PHE A 42 13.06 -2.91 16.98
CA PHE A 42 12.76 -1.90 17.98
C PHE A 42 11.27 -1.57 18.00
N GLN A 43 10.64 -1.44 16.82
CA GLN A 43 9.20 -1.24 16.74
C GLN A 43 8.43 -2.45 17.30
N PHE A 44 8.83 -3.67 16.94
CA PHE A 44 8.22 -4.90 17.45
C PHE A 44 8.33 -4.99 18.98
N PHE A 45 9.50 -4.70 19.54
CA PHE A 45 9.73 -4.66 20.99
C PHE A 45 8.81 -3.65 21.69
N LYS A 46 8.66 -2.43 21.14
CA LYS A 46 7.74 -1.44 21.71
C LYS A 46 6.28 -1.90 21.68
N ILE A 47 5.84 -2.47 20.56
CA ILE A 47 4.46 -2.96 20.43
C ILE A 47 4.19 -4.08 21.45
N LEU A 48 5.15 -4.99 21.64
CA LEU A 48 5.05 -6.06 22.64
C LEU A 48 4.95 -5.53 24.07
N ASN A 49 5.82 -4.59 24.46
CA ASN A 49 5.87 -4.13 25.86
C ASN A 49 4.74 -3.18 26.23
N PHE A 50 4.31 -2.32 25.29
CA PHE A 50 3.30 -1.30 25.56
C PHE A 50 1.89 -1.69 25.10
N GLU A 51 1.74 -2.80 24.38
CA GLU A 51 0.46 -3.33 23.88
C GLU A 51 -0.40 -2.30 23.13
N LYS A 52 0.27 -1.36 22.46
CA LYS A 52 -0.35 -0.25 21.72
C LYS A 52 0.34 -0.04 20.39
N PHE A 53 -0.33 0.68 19.50
CA PHE A 53 0.26 1.09 18.23
C PHE A 53 1.56 1.85 18.47
N ASN A 54 2.59 1.48 17.71
CA ASN A 54 3.86 2.16 17.73
C ASN A 54 3.99 3.02 16.47
N ILE A 55 3.82 4.34 16.64
CA ILE A 55 3.95 5.32 15.57
C ILE A 55 5.27 6.04 15.73
N GLU A 56 6.23 5.74 14.87
CA GLU A 56 7.53 6.41 14.84
C GLU A 56 7.49 7.60 13.87
N ALA A 57 8.19 8.68 14.22
CA ALA A 57 8.37 9.87 13.37
C ALA A 57 7.08 10.49 12.78
N GLY A 58 5.92 10.29 13.43
CA GLY A 58 4.63 10.78 12.96
C GLY A 58 4.10 10.05 11.70
N ARG A 59 4.61 8.85 11.41
CA ARG A 59 4.23 8.08 10.23
C ARG A 59 3.08 7.13 10.55
N TYR A 60 1.86 7.65 10.49
CA TYR A 60 0.68 6.95 11.00
C TYR A 60 0.25 5.76 10.17
N SER A 61 0.64 5.64 8.90
CA SER A 61 0.15 4.58 7.98
C SER A 61 0.37 3.15 8.47
N VAL A 62 1.41 2.93 9.28
CA VAL A 62 1.76 1.62 9.84
C VAL A 62 0.69 1.05 10.77
N PHE A 63 -0.29 1.86 11.19
CA PHE A 63 -1.38 1.41 12.05
C PHE A 63 -2.10 0.18 11.45
N ILE A 64 -2.36 0.16 10.13
CA ILE A 64 -3.12 -0.92 9.50
C ILE A 64 -2.37 -2.26 9.61
N SER A 65 -1.06 -2.26 9.36
CA SER A 65 -0.25 -3.48 9.43
C SER A 65 0.01 -3.93 10.87
N GLN A 66 -0.10 -3.06 11.86
CA GLN A 66 0.08 -3.42 13.28
C GLN A 66 -1.17 -4.04 13.92
N ILE A 67 -2.37 -3.85 13.35
CA ILE A 67 -3.63 -4.38 13.91
C ILE A 67 -3.55 -5.90 14.20
N PRO A 68 -3.12 -6.76 13.24
CA PRO A 68 -3.06 -8.21 13.50
C PRO A 68 -2.11 -8.57 14.64
N LEU A 69 -0.96 -7.91 14.73
CA LEU A 69 0.01 -8.13 15.80
C LEU A 69 -0.60 -7.78 17.16
N LEU A 70 -1.23 -6.62 17.29
CA LEU A 70 -1.85 -6.18 18.54
C LEU A 70 -2.98 -7.12 19.00
N LEU A 71 -3.77 -7.64 18.06
CA LEU A 71 -4.77 -8.66 18.38
C LEU A 71 -4.10 -9.93 18.92
N GLY A 72 -3.02 -10.39 18.29
CA GLY A 72 -2.25 -11.55 18.76
C GLY A 72 -1.68 -11.36 20.16
N ILE A 73 -1.15 -10.17 20.46
CA ILE A 73 -0.61 -9.83 21.79
C ILE A 73 -1.72 -9.85 22.84
N LYS A 74 -2.87 -9.22 22.55
CA LYS A 74 -4.03 -9.21 23.47
C LYS A 74 -4.62 -10.59 23.71
N MET A 75 -4.40 -11.52 22.78
CA MET A 75 -4.76 -12.93 22.92
C MET A 75 -3.69 -13.76 23.65
N ASN A 76 -2.64 -13.12 24.19
CA ASN A 76 -1.50 -13.77 24.85
C ASN A 76 -0.83 -14.85 23.99
N LEU A 77 -0.74 -14.62 22.67
CA LEU A 77 -0.05 -15.55 21.79
C LEU A 77 1.47 -15.59 22.07
N PRO A 78 2.14 -16.73 21.83
CA PRO A 78 3.59 -16.81 21.96
C PRO A 78 4.31 -15.78 21.09
N ILE A 79 5.43 -15.27 21.58
CA ILE A 79 6.22 -14.24 20.87
C ILE A 79 6.58 -14.66 19.44
N GLU A 80 6.90 -15.94 19.24
CA GLU A 80 7.21 -16.49 17.93
C GLU A 80 6.01 -16.35 16.96
N THR A 81 4.79 -16.66 17.43
CA THR A 81 3.56 -16.48 16.64
C THR A 81 3.32 -15.00 16.34
N CYS A 82 3.57 -14.11 17.29
CA CYS A 82 3.49 -12.67 17.07
C CYS A 82 4.48 -12.19 15.99
N MET A 83 5.70 -12.74 15.93
CA MET A 83 6.66 -12.43 14.87
C MET A 83 6.15 -12.86 13.49
N TYR A 84 5.56 -14.06 13.37
CA TYR A 84 4.94 -14.53 12.13
C TYR A 84 3.79 -13.59 11.70
N ILE A 85 2.86 -13.30 12.61
CA ILE A 85 1.72 -12.43 12.36
C ILE A 85 2.20 -11.06 11.86
N PHE A 86 3.21 -10.49 12.52
CA PHE A 86 3.72 -9.19 12.14
C PHE A 86 4.40 -9.22 10.77
N SER A 87 5.25 -10.21 10.49
CA SER A 87 5.92 -10.38 9.20
C SER A 87 4.95 -10.51 8.02
N VAL A 88 3.89 -11.30 8.22
CA VAL A 88 2.86 -11.61 7.21
C VAL A 88 1.90 -10.44 7.00
N SER A 89 1.61 -9.65 8.04
CA SER A 89 0.62 -8.55 7.98
C SER A 89 0.86 -7.56 6.84
N PHE A 90 2.12 -7.22 6.55
CA PHE A 90 2.47 -6.29 5.47
C PHE A 90 2.20 -6.91 4.09
N VAL A 91 2.52 -8.19 3.91
CA VAL A 91 2.23 -8.90 2.65
C VAL A 91 0.72 -9.03 2.43
N VAL A 92 -0.04 -9.30 3.50
CA VAL A 92 -1.51 -9.29 3.46
C VAL A 92 -2.03 -7.92 3.03
N LEU A 93 -1.56 -6.83 3.62
CA LEU A 93 -1.96 -5.49 3.26
C LEU A 93 -1.75 -5.22 1.76
N TYR A 94 -0.55 -5.52 1.24
CA TYR A 94 -0.24 -5.33 -0.18
C TYR A 94 -1.09 -6.24 -1.07
N PHE A 95 -1.33 -7.49 -0.67
CA PHE A 95 -2.20 -8.39 -1.40
C PHE A 95 -3.65 -7.87 -1.48
N LEU A 96 -4.17 -7.31 -0.38
CA LEU A 96 -5.51 -6.70 -0.37
C LEU A 96 -5.59 -5.49 -1.31
N ILE A 97 -4.55 -4.66 -1.36
CA ILE A 97 -4.46 -3.55 -2.33
C ILE A 97 -4.45 -4.07 -3.77
N PHE A 98 -3.67 -5.12 -4.05
CA PHE A 98 -3.68 -5.77 -5.35
C PHE A 98 -5.07 -6.29 -5.74
N LEU A 99 -5.78 -6.96 -4.83
CA LEU A 99 -7.14 -7.45 -5.07
C LEU A 99 -8.10 -6.29 -5.35
N LEU A 100 -8.00 -5.20 -4.59
CA LEU A 100 -8.82 -4.01 -4.80
C LEU A 100 -8.59 -3.45 -6.21
N ILE A 101 -7.34 -3.30 -6.64
CA ILE A 101 -7.00 -2.77 -7.97
C ILE A 101 -7.44 -3.73 -9.08
N ALA A 102 -7.04 -5.00 -9.00
CA ALA A 102 -7.14 -5.93 -10.11
C ALA A 102 -8.53 -6.58 -10.23
N LYS A 103 -9.23 -6.84 -9.11
CA LYS A 103 -10.58 -7.43 -9.10
C LYS A 103 -11.70 -6.39 -8.95
N THR A 104 -11.60 -5.49 -7.98
CA THR A 104 -12.69 -4.55 -7.69
C THR A 104 -12.72 -3.40 -8.69
N LEU A 105 -11.57 -2.76 -8.94
CA LEU A 105 -11.43 -1.70 -9.94
C LEU A 105 -11.23 -2.26 -11.35
N LYS A 106 -11.08 -3.58 -11.48
CA LYS A 106 -10.93 -4.34 -12.74
C LYS A 106 -9.76 -3.85 -13.61
N ASN A 107 -8.72 -3.29 -12.99
CA ASN A 107 -7.56 -2.74 -13.68
C ASN A 107 -6.34 -3.65 -13.49
N THR A 108 -6.27 -4.72 -14.28
CA THR A 108 -5.20 -5.73 -14.15
C THR A 108 -3.83 -5.22 -14.58
N ALA A 109 -3.77 -4.21 -15.45
CA ALA A 109 -2.50 -3.60 -15.86
C ALA A 109 -1.86 -2.83 -14.71
N VAL A 110 -2.63 -2.02 -13.99
CA VAL A 110 -2.15 -1.33 -12.78
C VAL A 110 -1.87 -2.33 -11.66
N GLY A 111 -2.66 -3.40 -11.55
CA GLY A 111 -2.38 -4.50 -10.63
C GLY A 111 -1.00 -5.14 -10.89
N LEU A 112 -0.64 -5.36 -12.15
CA LEU A 112 0.68 -5.87 -12.51
C LEU A 112 1.79 -4.87 -12.19
N ALA A 113 1.60 -3.58 -12.55
CA ALA A 113 2.56 -2.54 -12.21
C ALA A 113 2.81 -2.46 -10.69
N PHE A 114 1.75 -2.58 -9.89
CA PHE A 114 1.83 -2.65 -8.44
C PHE A 114 2.71 -3.81 -7.97
N ILE A 115 2.51 -5.02 -8.52
CA ILE A 115 3.35 -6.19 -8.18
C ILE A 115 4.81 -5.95 -8.55
N LEU A 116 5.07 -5.43 -9.75
CA LEU A 116 6.42 -5.11 -10.21
C LEU A 116 7.11 -4.13 -9.24
N ILE A 117 6.39 -3.12 -8.75
CA ILE A 117 6.91 -2.20 -7.73
C ILE A 117 7.22 -2.93 -6.42
N MET A 118 6.32 -3.81 -5.95
CA MET A 118 6.51 -4.54 -4.68
C MET A 118 7.67 -5.54 -4.72
N ILE A 119 8.06 -6.05 -5.89
CA ILE A 119 9.20 -6.97 -6.05
C ILE A 119 10.48 -6.26 -6.50
N SER A 120 10.38 -5.03 -7.02
CA SER A 120 11.55 -4.22 -7.37
C SER A 120 12.25 -3.82 -6.08
N ASN A 121 13.47 -4.31 -5.86
CA ASN A 121 14.26 -4.18 -4.63
C ASN A 121 13.92 -5.17 -3.50
N ILE A 122 13.45 -6.38 -3.83
CA ILE A 122 13.19 -7.43 -2.83
C ILE A 122 14.41 -7.79 -1.99
N ASP A 123 15.63 -7.60 -2.49
CA ASP A 123 16.88 -7.91 -1.80
C ASP A 123 17.09 -7.07 -0.54
N GLN A 124 16.65 -5.81 -0.54
CA GLN A 124 16.80 -4.91 0.60
C GLN A 124 15.46 -4.61 1.28
N CYS A 125 14.44 -4.34 0.47
CA CYS A 125 13.17 -3.80 0.96
C CYS A 125 12.25 -4.88 1.53
N PHE A 126 12.43 -6.14 1.14
CA PHE A 126 11.65 -7.23 1.70
C PHE A 126 11.96 -7.44 3.17
N PHE A 127 13.22 -7.39 3.57
CA PHE A 127 13.63 -7.57 4.96
C PHE A 127 13.34 -6.33 5.82
N TYR A 128 13.25 -5.15 5.20
CA TYR A 128 12.93 -3.91 5.88
C TYR A 128 11.41 -3.65 5.91
N LEU A 129 10.76 -4.26 6.91
CA LEU A 129 9.31 -4.43 6.96
C LEU A 129 8.54 -3.12 7.18
N THR A 130 8.97 -2.33 8.15
CA THR A 130 8.29 -1.12 8.62
C THR A 130 8.57 0.09 7.74
N THR A 131 8.89 -0.13 6.47
CA THR A 131 9.16 0.92 5.49
C THR A 131 7.90 1.64 5.10
N GLU A 132 7.76 2.85 5.63
CA GLU A 132 6.60 3.68 5.36
C GLU A 132 6.65 4.24 3.93
N THR A 133 7.83 4.27 3.31
CA THR A 133 8.03 4.55 1.88
C THR A 133 7.37 3.52 0.96
N HIS A 134 7.38 2.22 1.33
CA HIS A 134 6.69 1.19 0.55
C HIS A 134 5.18 1.33 0.65
N GLN A 135 4.68 1.68 1.83
CA GLN A 135 3.25 1.97 2.02
C GLN A 135 2.83 3.21 1.22
N ALA A 136 3.65 4.27 1.21
CA ALA A 136 3.43 5.46 0.39
C ALA A 136 3.33 5.12 -1.11
N LEU A 137 4.23 4.27 -1.62
CA LEU A 137 4.17 3.79 -3.00
C LEU A 137 2.90 2.97 -3.26
N ALA A 138 2.55 2.06 -2.35
CA ALA A 138 1.35 1.23 -2.49
C ALA A 138 0.07 2.06 -2.56
N TYR A 139 -0.07 3.06 -1.68
CA TYR A 139 -1.21 3.98 -1.70
C TYR A 139 -1.22 4.88 -2.92
N SER A 140 -0.06 5.31 -3.42
CA SER A 140 0.05 6.11 -4.65
C SER A 140 -0.41 5.32 -5.89
N VAL A 141 -0.07 4.03 -5.98
CA VAL A 141 -0.55 3.17 -7.08
C VAL A 141 -2.06 2.91 -6.98
N LEU A 142 -2.58 2.73 -5.77
CA LEU A 142 -4.02 2.63 -5.55
C LEU A 142 -4.75 3.93 -5.92
N LEU A 143 -4.17 5.09 -5.58
CA LEU A 143 -4.68 6.41 -5.98
C LEU A 143 -4.76 6.51 -7.50
N PHE A 144 -3.73 6.08 -8.22
CA PHE A 144 -3.75 6.01 -9.68
C PHE A 144 -4.91 5.15 -10.18
N ALA A 145 -5.07 3.94 -9.64
CA ALA A 145 -6.14 3.04 -10.07
C ALA A 145 -7.54 3.64 -9.85
N LEU A 146 -7.78 4.28 -8.69
CA LEU A 146 -9.06 4.92 -8.38
C LEU A 146 -9.31 6.16 -9.21
N ARG A 147 -8.30 6.98 -9.48
CA ARG A 147 -8.49 8.19 -10.28
C ARG A 147 -9.02 7.88 -11.68
N PHE A 148 -8.57 6.77 -12.25
CA PHE A 148 -9.02 6.26 -13.56
C PHE A 148 -10.27 5.36 -13.49
N TYR A 149 -10.81 5.10 -12.30
CA TYR A 149 -12.04 4.35 -12.11
C TYR A 149 -13.28 5.21 -12.38
N ASP A 150 -14.28 4.63 -13.04
CA ASP A 150 -15.52 5.34 -13.38
C ASP A 150 -16.52 5.28 -12.21
N PHE A 151 -16.38 6.23 -11.28
CA PHE A 151 -17.27 6.33 -10.13
C PHE A 151 -18.65 6.87 -10.52
N LYS A 152 -19.70 6.13 -10.14
CA LYS A 152 -21.08 6.62 -10.24
C LYS A 152 -21.38 7.78 -9.30
N ASN A 153 -20.74 7.80 -8.12
CA ASN A 153 -20.95 8.81 -7.08
C ASN A 153 -19.66 9.64 -6.89
N ARG A 154 -19.73 10.93 -7.26
CA ARG A 154 -18.61 11.88 -7.16
C ARG A 154 -18.20 12.19 -5.72
N VAL A 155 -19.11 12.09 -4.76
CA VAL A 155 -18.79 12.29 -3.33
C VAL A 155 -17.93 11.12 -2.82
N VAL A 156 -18.27 9.89 -3.22
CA VAL A 156 -17.48 8.70 -2.86
C VAL A 156 -16.09 8.77 -3.48
N GLU A 157 -16.00 9.14 -4.75
CA GLU A 157 -14.72 9.42 -5.43
C GLU A 157 -13.90 10.44 -4.64
N PHE A 158 -14.50 11.58 -4.28
CA PHE A 158 -13.82 12.64 -3.56
C PHE A 158 -13.29 12.20 -2.18
N ILE A 159 -14.12 11.50 -1.40
CA ILE A 159 -13.75 10.99 -0.08
C ILE A 159 -12.60 9.99 -0.21
N LEU A 160 -12.69 9.02 -1.14
CA LEU A 160 -11.66 7.98 -1.30
C LEU A 160 -10.32 8.55 -1.75
N LEU A 161 -10.33 9.49 -2.71
CA LEU A 161 -9.09 10.14 -3.18
C LEU A 161 -8.46 10.97 -2.05
N THR A 162 -9.25 11.75 -1.31
CA THR A 162 -8.76 12.55 -0.18
C THR A 162 -8.16 11.67 0.90
N VAL A 163 -8.86 10.60 1.30
CA VAL A 163 -8.36 9.65 2.30
C VAL A 163 -7.04 9.03 1.86
N LEU A 164 -6.88 8.65 0.60
CA LEU A 164 -5.63 8.07 0.11
C LEU A 164 -4.49 9.08 0.03
N ILE A 165 -4.75 10.33 -0.36
CA ILE A 165 -3.73 11.38 -0.34
C ILE A 165 -3.24 11.59 1.09
N VAL A 166 -4.16 11.71 2.06
CA VAL A 166 -3.81 11.85 3.48
C VAL A 166 -3.04 10.64 3.98
N LEU A 167 -3.50 9.41 3.69
CA LEU A 167 -2.80 8.18 4.08
C LEU A 167 -1.40 8.09 3.47
N SER A 168 -1.22 8.55 2.23
CA SER A 168 0.08 8.55 1.55
C SER A 168 1.06 9.52 2.21
N PHE A 169 0.62 10.73 2.57
CA PHE A 169 1.44 11.69 3.32
C PHE A 169 1.73 11.23 4.75
N PHE A 170 0.76 10.62 5.42
CA PHE A 170 0.95 9.99 6.72
C PHE A 170 1.85 8.76 6.67
N ALA A 171 2.04 8.15 5.49
CA ALA A 171 3.06 7.14 5.32
C ALA A 171 4.44 7.79 5.19
N HIS A 172 4.61 8.68 4.22
CA HIS A 172 5.88 9.36 4.05
C HIS A 172 5.71 10.68 3.28
N PRO A 173 6.38 11.78 3.66
CA PRO A 173 6.31 13.05 2.92
C PRO A 173 6.75 12.94 1.45
N VAL A 174 7.65 11.99 1.14
CA VAL A 174 8.11 11.71 -0.23
C VAL A 174 6.97 11.26 -1.16
N ALA A 175 5.84 10.81 -0.60
CA ALA A 175 4.64 10.50 -1.37
C ALA A 175 4.19 11.67 -2.26
N PHE A 176 4.53 12.90 -1.88
CA PHE A 176 4.34 14.11 -2.68
C PHE A 176 4.67 13.89 -4.17
N PHE A 177 5.86 13.37 -4.48
CA PHE A 177 6.29 13.20 -5.87
C PHE A 177 5.43 12.18 -6.62
N CYS A 178 5.05 11.08 -5.95
CA CYS A 178 4.21 10.06 -6.54
C CYS A 178 2.79 10.57 -6.77
N ILE A 179 2.20 11.27 -5.80
CA ILE A 179 0.85 11.83 -5.91
C ILE A 179 0.81 12.91 -6.99
N LEU A 180 1.79 13.82 -7.02
CA LEU A 180 1.89 14.86 -8.03
C LEU A 180 1.98 14.24 -9.43
N PHE A 181 2.81 13.20 -9.60
CA PHE A 181 2.89 12.46 -10.86
C PHE A 181 1.53 11.87 -11.26
N VAL A 182 0.83 11.20 -10.35
CA VAL A 182 -0.48 10.59 -10.62
C VAL A 182 -1.51 11.64 -11.05
N LEU A 183 -1.59 12.76 -10.34
CA LEU A 183 -2.53 13.83 -10.64
C LEU A 183 -2.19 14.54 -11.96
N ALA A 184 -0.92 14.88 -12.18
CA ALA A 184 -0.46 15.50 -13.43
C ALA A 184 -0.69 14.58 -14.64
N TYR A 185 -0.37 13.29 -14.51
CA TYR A 185 -0.60 12.31 -15.57
C TYR A 185 -2.10 12.19 -15.90
N TYR A 186 -2.96 12.11 -14.89
CA TYR A 186 -4.40 12.08 -15.10
C TYR A 186 -4.91 13.34 -15.83
N PHE A 187 -4.41 14.50 -15.43
CA PHE A 187 -4.77 15.79 -16.01
C PHE A 187 -4.44 15.87 -17.50
N VAL A 188 -3.24 15.44 -17.88
CA VAL A 188 -2.79 15.37 -19.28
C VAL A 188 -3.60 14.36 -20.08
N GLU A 189 -3.82 13.16 -19.54
CA GLU A 189 -4.48 12.07 -20.26
C GLU A 189 -5.97 12.33 -20.50
N LYS A 190 -6.67 12.95 -19.54
CA LYS A 190 -8.10 13.26 -19.67
C LYS A 190 -8.40 14.58 -20.35
N ASN A 191 -7.40 15.44 -20.56
CA ASN A 191 -7.59 16.81 -21.06
C ASN A 191 -8.69 17.57 -20.28
N ASP A 192 -8.84 17.29 -18.98
CA ASP A 192 -9.93 17.81 -18.14
C ASP A 192 -9.52 19.12 -17.45
N TYR A 193 -9.12 20.10 -18.27
CA TYR A 193 -8.62 21.41 -17.81
C TYR A 193 -9.68 22.27 -17.12
N LYS A 194 -10.96 21.90 -17.21
CA LYS A 194 -12.08 22.70 -16.68
C LYS A 194 -12.53 22.28 -15.29
N ASN A 195 -12.10 21.12 -14.81
CA ASN A 195 -12.56 20.58 -13.53
C ASN A 195 -11.72 21.12 -12.37
N ILE A 196 -12.30 22.05 -11.61
CA ILE A 196 -11.63 22.75 -10.51
C ILE A 196 -11.14 21.81 -9.41
N LEU A 197 -11.79 20.65 -9.22
CA LEU A 197 -11.39 19.66 -8.22
C LEU A 197 -10.00 19.09 -8.48
N ASN A 198 -9.58 18.97 -9.75
CA ASN A 198 -8.23 18.49 -10.08
C ASN A 198 -7.16 19.47 -9.57
N TYR A 199 -7.44 20.78 -9.66
CA TYR A 199 -6.55 21.81 -9.12
C TYR A 199 -6.56 21.84 -7.59
N VAL A 200 -7.72 21.60 -6.96
CA VAL A 200 -7.81 21.46 -5.50
C VAL A 200 -6.92 20.33 -5.00
N TYR A 201 -6.91 19.17 -5.66
CA TYR A 201 -6.02 18.07 -5.26
C TYR A 201 -4.54 18.40 -5.43
N ILE A 202 -4.16 19.09 -6.50
CA ILE A 202 -2.77 19.54 -6.70
C ILE A 202 -2.38 20.55 -5.62
N LEU A 203 -3.27 21.49 -5.29
CA LEU A 203 -3.00 22.48 -4.25
C LEU A 203 -2.94 21.85 -2.86
N PHE A 204 -3.77 20.83 -2.60
CA PHE A 204 -3.75 20.05 -1.35
C PHE A 204 -2.48 19.21 -1.19
N THR A 205 -1.72 19.00 -2.26
CA THR A 205 -0.42 18.32 -2.19
C THR A 205 0.76 19.25 -1.90
N ILE A 206 0.58 20.58 -2.00
CA ILE A 206 1.60 21.61 -1.71
C ILE A 206 1.46 22.07 -0.26
#